data_AF-A0A6A5ANM5-F1
#
_entry.id   AF-A0A6A5ANM5-F1
#
_cell.length_a   1.000
_cell.length_b   1.000
_cell.length_c   1.000
_cell.angle_alpha   90.00
_cell.angle_beta   90.00
_cell.angle_gamma   90.00
#
_symmetry.space_group_name_H-M   'P 1'
#
loop_
_entity.id
_entity.type
_entity.pdbx_description
1 polymer ?
#
loop_
_entity_poly.entity_id
_entity_poly.type
_entity_poly.pdbx_seq_one_letter_code
_entity_poly.pdbx_strand_id
1 'polypeptide(L)'
;MDARLSQLHVAKVLEEGTPFYARAFSQHMTLLAKQQAWDESLLCKGTHDTAQPSAFVDRSVVETIFNLVALAPFFDENLVLEAVQLADLFQVHPKQFWWTVVRSCVTTNQGELLLWMMPDMPIVPRKEHVQAFVDAQQFEFAKRIAGDAKDPAEQANLLDIVQRAVVASTLQPDME
;
A
#
# COMPACT_ATOMS: atom_id res chain seq x y z
N MET A 1 5.98 -27.45 41.01
CA MET A 1 6.70 -26.19 40.76
C MET A 1 6.19 -25.61 39.46
N ASP A 2 5.56 -24.45 39.48
CA ASP A 2 4.10 -24.32 39.59
C ASP A 2 3.69 -23.34 38.48
N ALA A 3 2.74 -23.69 37.61
CA ALA A 3 2.44 -22.93 36.38
C ALA A 3 2.09 -21.44 36.65
N ARG A 4 1.66 -21.14 37.87
CA ARG A 4 1.41 -19.79 38.38
C ARG A 4 2.68 -18.94 38.50
N LEU A 5 3.82 -19.53 38.85
CA LEU A 5 5.11 -18.82 38.90
C LEU A 5 5.59 -18.43 37.50
N SER A 6 5.34 -19.27 36.49
CA SER A 6 5.65 -18.95 35.09
C SER A 6 4.73 -17.85 34.54
N GLN A 7 3.45 -17.85 34.91
CA GLN A 7 2.51 -16.77 34.54
C GLN A 7 2.86 -15.44 35.21
N LEU A 8 3.29 -15.46 36.47
CA LEU A 8 3.83 -14.29 37.17
C LEU A 8 5.14 -13.79 36.56
N HIS A 9 5.99 -14.68 36.06
CA HIS A 9 7.22 -14.30 35.36
C HIS A 9 6.91 -13.64 34.01
N VAL A 10 5.94 -14.17 33.25
CA VAL A 10 5.49 -13.56 31.99
C VAL A 10 4.81 -12.21 32.23
N ALA A 11 3.96 -12.09 33.25
CA ALA A 11 3.34 -10.83 33.65
C ALA A 11 4.39 -9.79 34.09
N LYS A 12 5.42 -10.21 34.84
CA LYS A 12 6.50 -9.33 35.28
C LYS A 12 7.44 -8.93 34.13
N VAL A 13 7.69 -9.81 33.17
CA VAL A 13 8.44 -9.51 31.93
C VAL A 13 7.66 -8.57 31.00
N LEU A 14 6.32 -8.60 31.08
CA LEU A 14 5.44 -7.64 30.39
C LEU A 14 5.39 -6.28 31.12
N GLU A 15 5.38 -6.26 32.47
CA GLU A 15 5.48 -5.03 33.28
C GLU A 15 6.85 -4.35 33.22
N GLU A 16 7.94 -5.13 33.14
CA GLU A 16 9.31 -4.62 32.94
C GLU A 16 9.62 -4.29 31.47
N GLY A 17 8.60 -4.34 30.59
CA GLY A 17 8.62 -3.84 29.23
C GLY A 17 9.77 -4.44 28.43
N THR A 18 9.58 -5.64 27.87
CA THR A 18 10.50 -6.12 26.83
C THR A 18 10.75 -4.98 25.81
N PRO A 19 12.00 -4.72 25.39
CA PRO A 19 12.31 -3.61 24.48
C PRO A 19 11.43 -3.57 23.23
N PHE A 20 10.92 -4.73 22.82
CA PHE A 20 9.92 -4.87 21.76
C PHE A 20 8.56 -4.24 22.11
N TYR A 21 7.98 -4.54 23.28
CA TYR A 21 6.67 -4.01 23.69
C TYR A 21 6.69 -2.48 23.83
N ALA A 22 7.69 -1.94 24.52
CA ALA A 22 7.83 -0.48 24.69
C ALA A 22 7.99 0.24 23.34
N ARG A 23 8.77 -0.36 22.42
CA ARG A 23 8.94 0.16 21.06
C ARG A 23 7.64 0.07 20.25
N ALA A 24 6.93 -1.05 20.31
CA ALA A 24 5.67 -1.25 19.60
C ALA A 24 4.58 -0.26 20.08
N PHE A 25 4.48 -0.05 21.39
CA PHE A 25 3.56 0.94 21.96
C PHE A 25 3.90 2.37 21.51
N SER A 26 5.18 2.75 21.59
CA SER A 26 5.66 4.05 21.10
C SER A 26 5.38 4.24 19.60
N GLN A 27 5.60 3.20 18.78
CA GLN A 27 5.30 3.20 17.36
C GLN A 27 3.80 3.35 17.10
N HIS A 28 2.94 2.65 17.85
CA HIS A 28 1.49 2.78 17.73
C HIS A 28 1.00 4.20 18.05
N MET A 29 1.47 4.78 19.16
CA MET A 29 1.14 6.17 19.52
C MET A 29 1.61 7.18 18.45
N THR A 30 2.80 6.96 17.88
CA THR A 30 3.33 7.80 16.81
C THR A 30 2.47 7.70 15.54
N LEU A 31 2.02 6.49 15.18
CA LEU A 31 1.16 6.27 14.03
C LEU A 31 -0.18 6.98 14.22
N LEU A 32 -0.83 6.78 15.38
CA LEU A 32 -2.12 7.40 15.69
C LEU A 32 -2.05 8.93 15.61
N ALA A 33 -1.00 9.54 16.17
CA ALA A 33 -0.83 11.00 16.12
C ALA A 33 -0.72 11.51 14.67
N LYS A 34 0.00 10.80 13.79
CA LYS A 34 0.08 11.14 12.36
C LYS A 34 -1.26 10.96 11.65
N GLN A 35 -1.96 9.86 11.91
CA GLN A 35 -3.28 9.58 11.33
C GLN A 35 -4.31 10.64 11.71
N GLN A 36 -4.33 11.06 12.97
CA GLN A 36 -5.20 12.15 13.43
C GLN A 36 -4.87 13.46 12.72
N ALA A 37 -3.58 13.79 12.56
CA ALA A 37 -3.17 14.99 11.85
C ALA A 37 -3.61 14.98 10.38
N TRP A 38 -3.52 13.85 9.68
CA TRP A 38 -4.00 13.73 8.29
C TRP A 38 -5.52 13.77 8.17
N ASP A 39 -6.25 13.12 9.07
CA ASP A 39 -7.72 13.22 9.12
C ASP A 39 -8.17 14.69 9.33
N GLU A 40 -7.48 15.42 10.21
CA GLU A 40 -7.77 16.84 10.47
C GLU A 40 -7.39 17.72 9.28
N SER A 41 -6.19 17.57 8.71
CA SER A 41 -5.70 18.46 7.65
C SER A 41 -6.31 18.18 6.29
N LEU A 42 -6.56 16.92 5.94
CA LEU A 42 -7.04 16.52 4.62
C LEU A 42 -8.57 16.38 4.56
N LEU A 43 -9.20 15.96 5.66
CA LEU A 43 -10.64 15.63 5.69
C LEU A 43 -11.44 16.57 6.59
N CYS A 44 -10.81 17.62 7.13
CA CYS A 44 -11.41 18.58 8.07
C CYS A 44 -12.10 17.89 9.27
N LYS A 45 -11.62 16.71 9.66
CA LYS A 45 -12.25 15.89 10.67
C LYS A 45 -11.70 16.22 12.05
N GLY A 46 -12.49 16.91 12.86
CA GLY A 46 -12.16 17.18 14.26
C GLY A 46 -12.15 15.90 15.10
N THR A 47 -11.39 15.90 16.20
CA THR A 47 -11.24 14.76 17.15
C THR A 47 -12.55 14.22 17.75
N HIS A 48 -13.66 14.94 17.61
CA HIS A 48 -14.98 14.57 18.10
C HIS A 48 -16.04 14.38 17.01
N ASP A 49 -15.67 14.51 15.73
CA ASP A 49 -16.62 14.31 14.63
C ASP A 49 -16.72 12.83 14.27
N THR A 50 -17.77 12.17 14.76
CA THR A 50 -18.06 10.75 14.49
C THR A 50 -18.98 10.54 13.29
N ALA A 51 -19.44 11.62 12.64
CA ALA A 51 -20.43 11.53 11.56
C ALA A 51 -19.83 10.97 10.26
N GLN A 52 -18.52 11.11 10.06
CA GLN A 52 -17.82 10.58 8.88
C GLN A 52 -16.79 9.52 9.26
N PRO A 53 -16.71 8.40 8.51
CA PRO A 53 -15.68 7.39 8.75
C PRO A 53 -14.28 7.98 8.53
N SER A 54 -13.35 7.63 9.41
CA SER A 54 -11.94 8.03 9.27
C SER A 54 -11.31 7.31 8.08
N ALA A 55 -10.50 8.02 7.29
CA ALA A 55 -9.64 7.38 6.31
C ALA A 55 -8.39 6.79 6.97
N PHE A 56 -7.82 7.46 7.99
CA PHE A 56 -6.50 7.10 8.51
C PHE A 56 -6.49 6.47 9.90
N VAL A 57 -7.31 6.94 10.84
CA VAL A 57 -7.28 6.49 12.25
C VAL A 57 -7.61 5.00 12.35
N ASP A 58 -6.90 4.33 13.26
CA ASP A 58 -6.96 2.89 13.53
C ASP A 58 -6.52 1.98 12.38
N ARG A 59 -5.99 2.54 11.29
CA ARG A 59 -5.39 1.76 10.20
C ARG A 59 -4.01 1.26 10.58
N SER A 60 -3.64 0.10 10.06
CA SER A 60 -2.25 -0.36 10.12
C SER A 60 -1.33 0.57 9.32
N VAL A 61 -0.01 0.48 9.53
CA VAL A 61 0.99 1.22 8.74
C VAL A 61 0.78 0.98 7.24
N VAL A 62 0.51 -0.27 6.84
CA VAL A 62 0.33 -0.66 5.43
C VAL A 62 -0.95 -0.06 4.85
N GLU A 63 -2.06 -0.10 5.59
CA GLU A 63 -3.31 0.53 5.15
C GLU A 63 -3.20 2.06 5.11
N THR A 64 -2.41 2.64 6.02
CA THR A 64 -2.14 4.08 6.01
C THR A 64 -1.35 4.48 4.76
N ILE A 65 -0.31 3.72 4.39
CA ILE A 65 0.44 3.90 3.13
C ILE A 65 -0.51 3.76 1.94
N PHE A 66 -1.37 2.74 1.93
CA PHE A 66 -2.37 2.55 0.88
C PHE A 66 -3.26 3.79 0.73
N ASN A 67 -3.78 4.33 1.84
CA ASN A 67 -4.68 5.48 1.83
C ASN A 67 -3.97 6.77 1.43
N LEU A 68 -2.73 6.99 1.87
CA LEU A 68 -1.93 8.14 1.43
C LEU A 68 -1.72 8.14 -0.09
N VAL A 69 -1.40 6.97 -0.67
CA VAL A 69 -1.25 6.83 -2.12
C VAL A 69 -2.59 7.02 -2.83
N ALA A 70 -3.65 6.40 -2.33
CA ALA A 70 -4.99 6.49 -2.90
C ALA A 70 -5.54 7.92 -2.90
N LEU A 71 -5.19 8.72 -1.90
CA LEU A 71 -5.66 10.09 -1.76
C LEU A 71 -4.76 11.10 -2.49
N ALA A 72 -3.53 10.73 -2.86
CA ALA A 72 -2.55 11.65 -3.45
C ALA A 72 -3.07 12.48 -4.63
N PRO A 73 -3.88 11.97 -5.57
CA PRO A 73 -4.37 12.78 -6.68
C PRO A 73 -5.38 13.88 -6.31
N PHE A 74 -5.90 13.88 -5.08
CA PHE A 74 -6.99 14.77 -4.65
C PHE A 74 -6.50 15.96 -3.81
N PHE A 75 -5.22 15.98 -3.47
CA PHE A 75 -4.64 16.94 -2.53
C PHE A 75 -3.39 17.58 -3.14
N ASP A 76 -3.15 18.85 -2.81
CA ASP A 76 -1.96 19.57 -3.26
C ASP A 76 -0.72 19.15 -2.45
N GLU A 77 -0.91 18.56 -1.27
CA GLU A 77 0.13 17.94 -0.48
C GLU A 77 0.74 16.73 -1.19
N ASN A 78 2.06 16.55 -1.04
CA ASN A 78 2.75 15.40 -1.60
C ASN A 78 2.55 14.14 -0.74
N LEU A 79 1.34 13.57 -0.79
CA LEU A 79 0.98 12.41 0.03
C LEU A 79 1.78 11.14 -0.34
N VAL A 80 2.33 11.06 -1.56
CA VAL A 80 3.26 9.99 -1.94
C VAL A 80 4.56 10.11 -1.14
N LEU A 81 5.10 11.32 -0.99
CA LEU A 81 6.28 11.56 -0.15
C LEU A 81 5.98 11.25 1.32
N GLU A 82 4.80 11.62 1.83
CA GLU A 82 4.36 11.24 3.17
C GLU A 82 4.32 9.71 3.35
N ALA A 83 3.85 8.98 2.34
CA ALA A 83 3.84 7.52 2.35
C ALA A 83 5.26 6.92 2.41
N VAL A 84 6.22 7.51 1.67
CA VAL A 84 7.64 7.12 1.71
C VAL A 84 8.25 7.40 3.09
N GLN A 85 8.00 8.59 3.65
CA GLN A 85 8.50 8.95 4.99
C GLN A 85 7.91 8.07 6.07
N LEU A 86 6.63 7.70 5.96
CA LEU A 86 5.98 6.76 6.88
C LEU A 86 6.61 5.37 6.78
N ALA A 87 6.87 4.89 5.55
CA ALA A 87 7.54 3.62 5.33
C ALA A 87 8.94 3.58 5.96
N ASP A 88 9.72 4.65 5.84
CA ASP A 88 11.04 4.77 6.46
C ASP A 88 10.95 4.79 8.00
N LEU A 89 10.07 5.62 8.55
CA LEU A 89 9.86 5.75 10.01
C LEU A 89 9.51 4.41 10.67
N PHE A 90 8.68 3.60 10.01
CA PHE A 90 8.24 2.30 10.51
C PHE A 90 9.07 1.12 9.98
N GLN A 91 10.13 1.40 9.21
CA GLN A 91 11.01 0.40 8.58
C GLN A 91 10.26 -0.66 7.79
N VAL A 92 9.27 -0.22 7.00
CA VAL A 92 8.55 -1.08 6.07
C VAL A 92 9.51 -1.56 4.99
N HIS A 93 9.53 -2.87 4.75
CA HIS A 93 10.41 -3.45 3.74
C HIS A 93 10.09 -2.86 2.35
N PRO A 94 11.09 -2.46 1.52
CA PRO A 94 10.84 -1.78 0.24
C PRO A 94 9.91 -2.56 -0.70
N LYS A 95 10.04 -3.89 -0.75
CA LYS A 95 9.13 -4.75 -1.54
C LYS A 95 7.68 -4.68 -1.04
N GLN A 96 7.45 -4.57 0.28
CA GLN A 96 6.11 -4.44 0.85
C GLN A 96 5.52 -3.07 0.55
N PHE A 97 6.34 -2.01 0.63
CA PHE A 97 5.93 -0.66 0.21
C PHE A 97 5.46 -0.65 -1.25
N TRP A 98 6.29 -1.14 -2.18
CA TRP A 98 5.94 -1.12 -3.61
C TRP A 98 4.73 -2.00 -3.93
N TRP A 99 4.57 -3.17 -3.31
CA TRP A 99 3.35 -3.95 -3.46
C TRP A 99 2.10 -3.20 -2.96
N THR A 100 2.23 -2.45 -1.88
CA THR A 100 1.14 -1.62 -1.35
C THR A 100 0.77 -0.50 -2.31
N VAL A 101 1.77 0.16 -2.92
CA VAL A 101 1.59 1.19 -3.95
C VAL A 101 0.89 0.63 -5.18
N VAL A 102 1.36 -0.51 -5.72
CA VAL A 102 0.73 -1.18 -6.87
C VAL A 102 -0.72 -1.53 -6.56
N ARG A 103 -0.96 -2.18 -5.42
CA ARG A 103 -2.32 -2.54 -4.98
C ARG A 103 -3.21 -1.31 -4.87
N SER A 104 -2.71 -0.22 -4.30
CA SER A 104 -3.46 1.04 -4.16
C SER A 104 -3.86 1.60 -5.52
N CYS A 105 -2.89 1.74 -6.44
CA CYS A 105 -3.14 2.30 -7.76
C CYS A 105 -4.09 1.43 -8.59
N VAL A 106 -3.94 0.10 -8.54
CA VAL A 106 -4.85 -0.82 -9.25
C VAL A 106 -6.27 -0.73 -8.66
N THR A 107 -6.40 -0.76 -7.33
CA THR A 107 -7.72 -0.76 -6.65
C THR A 107 -8.47 0.55 -6.87
N THR A 108 -7.76 1.67 -6.99
CA THR A 108 -8.34 3.01 -7.13
C THR A 108 -8.34 3.52 -8.57
N ASN A 109 -7.97 2.68 -9.54
CA ASN A 109 -7.85 3.02 -10.96
C ASN A 109 -6.92 4.23 -11.22
N GLN A 110 -5.83 4.33 -10.46
CA GLN A 110 -4.82 5.39 -10.54
C GLN A 110 -3.56 4.92 -11.27
N GLY A 111 -3.74 4.25 -12.42
CA GLY A 111 -2.62 3.73 -13.22
C GLY A 111 -1.63 4.81 -13.68
N GLU A 112 -2.10 6.03 -13.93
CA GLU A 112 -1.23 7.18 -14.26
C GLU A 112 -0.26 7.54 -13.13
N LEU A 113 -0.76 7.56 -11.89
CA LEU A 113 0.05 7.85 -10.71
C LEU A 113 1.17 6.80 -10.59
N LEU A 114 0.83 5.52 -10.78
CA LEU A 114 1.82 4.45 -10.73
C LEU A 114 2.89 4.60 -11.82
N LEU A 115 2.49 4.90 -13.06
CA LEU A 115 3.44 5.12 -14.16
C LEU A 115 4.37 6.29 -13.86
N TRP A 116 3.86 7.37 -13.26
CA TRP A 116 4.67 8.52 -12.84
C TRP A 116 5.66 8.18 -11.73
N MET A 117 5.26 7.36 -10.74
CA MET A 117 6.14 6.96 -9.63
C MET A 117 7.15 5.87 -10.00
N MET A 118 6.86 5.07 -11.02
CA MET A 118 7.61 3.85 -11.31
C MET A 118 9.08 4.18 -11.65
N PRO A 119 10.06 3.67 -10.89
CA PRO A 119 11.45 3.90 -11.22
C PRO A 119 11.82 3.08 -12.46
N ASP A 120 12.89 3.49 -13.14
CA ASP A 120 13.44 2.79 -14.31
C ASP A 120 13.64 1.28 -14.06
N MET A 121 14.21 0.95 -12.89
CA MET A 121 14.43 -0.40 -12.40
C MET A 121 13.53 -0.64 -11.17
N PRO A 122 12.30 -1.13 -11.36
CA PRO A 122 11.35 -1.28 -10.26
C PRO A 122 11.71 -2.43 -9.33
N ILE A 123 11.52 -2.19 -8.02
CA ILE A 123 11.78 -3.18 -6.95
C ILE A 123 10.85 -4.39 -7.09
N VAL A 124 9.59 -4.14 -7.48
CA VAL A 124 8.67 -5.17 -7.94
C VAL A 124 8.84 -5.30 -9.46
N PRO A 125 9.04 -6.49 -10.03
CA PRO A 125 9.25 -6.63 -11.47
C PRO A 125 8.08 -6.08 -12.30
N ARG A 126 8.35 -5.53 -13.50
CA ARG A 126 7.30 -5.01 -14.40
C ARG A 126 6.23 -6.06 -14.74
N LYS A 127 6.63 -7.32 -14.87
CA LYS A 127 5.69 -8.46 -15.07
C LYS A 127 4.60 -8.52 -14.00
N GLU A 128 4.96 -8.31 -12.73
CA GLU A 128 4.02 -8.35 -11.61
C GLU A 128 3.03 -7.17 -11.68
N HIS A 129 3.50 -6.00 -12.12
CA HIS A 129 2.64 -4.85 -12.37
C HIS A 129 1.65 -5.14 -13.49
N VAL A 130 2.14 -5.62 -14.64
CA VAL A 130 1.30 -5.99 -15.79
C VAL A 130 0.24 -6.99 -15.38
N GLN A 131 0.61 -8.03 -14.63
CA GLN A 131 -0.34 -9.04 -14.15
C GLN A 131 -1.41 -8.41 -13.23
N ALA A 132 -1.02 -7.54 -12.30
CA ALA A 132 -1.96 -6.88 -11.40
C ALA A 132 -3.02 -6.03 -12.14
N PHE A 133 -2.62 -5.31 -13.20
CA PHE A 133 -3.57 -4.56 -14.02
C PHE A 133 -4.41 -5.47 -14.92
N VAL A 134 -3.84 -6.57 -15.44
CA VAL A 134 -4.57 -7.59 -16.20
C VAL A 134 -5.65 -8.26 -15.35
N ASP A 135 -5.32 -8.66 -14.12
CA ASP A 135 -6.24 -9.30 -13.18
C ASP A 135 -7.40 -8.35 -12.81
N ALA A 136 -7.13 -7.04 -12.77
CA ALA A 136 -8.12 -6.00 -12.57
C ALA A 136 -8.85 -5.56 -13.86
N GLN A 137 -8.62 -6.24 -14.99
CA GLN A 137 -9.17 -5.92 -16.32
C GLN A 137 -8.85 -4.50 -16.83
N GLN A 138 -7.80 -3.87 -16.30
CA GLN A 138 -7.32 -2.54 -16.67
C GLN A 138 -6.24 -2.64 -17.77
N PHE A 139 -6.64 -3.16 -18.93
CA PHE A 139 -5.71 -3.55 -20.00
C PHE A 139 -4.89 -2.39 -20.60
N GLU A 140 -5.46 -1.17 -20.67
CA GLU A 140 -4.74 -0.01 -21.22
C GLU A 140 -3.51 0.36 -20.37
N PHE A 141 -3.64 0.34 -19.05
CA PHE A 141 -2.49 0.58 -18.16
C PHE A 141 -1.49 -0.57 -18.19
N ALA A 142 -1.97 -1.82 -18.24
CA ALA A 142 -1.10 -2.99 -18.40
C ALA A 142 -0.24 -2.88 -19.68
N LYS A 143 -0.86 -2.46 -20.79
CA LYS A 143 -0.19 -2.25 -22.09
C LYS A 143 0.84 -1.13 -22.02
N ARG A 144 0.54 -0.02 -21.33
CA ARG A 144 1.50 1.09 -21.16
C ARG A 144 2.70 0.69 -20.32
N ILE A 145 2.47 0.01 -19.19
CA ILE A 145 3.56 -0.50 -18.33
C ILE A 145 4.46 -1.48 -19.10
N ALA A 146 3.85 -2.36 -19.91
CA ALA A 146 4.58 -3.26 -20.79
C ALA A 146 5.38 -2.51 -21.86
N GLY A 147 4.77 -1.48 -22.47
CA GLY A 147 5.39 -0.63 -23.48
C GLY A 147 6.59 0.18 -22.99
N ASP A 148 6.62 0.53 -21.71
CA ASP A 148 7.73 1.29 -21.09
C ASP A 148 8.96 0.41 -20.74
N ALA A 149 8.90 -0.91 -20.99
CA ALA A 149 10.05 -1.78 -20.79
C ALA A 149 11.20 -1.40 -21.75
N LYS A 150 12.41 -1.24 -21.21
CA LYS A 150 13.59 -0.80 -21.98
C LYS A 150 14.19 -1.93 -22.82
N ASP A 151 14.06 -3.18 -22.39
CA ASP A 151 14.50 -4.34 -23.16
C ASP A 151 13.40 -4.75 -24.16
N PRO A 152 13.66 -4.75 -25.48
CA PRO A 152 12.68 -5.16 -26.48
C PRO A 152 12.17 -6.60 -26.29
N ALA A 153 13.00 -7.51 -25.77
CA ALA A 153 12.58 -8.89 -25.52
C ALA A 153 11.61 -8.97 -24.33
N GLU A 154 11.91 -8.29 -23.22
CA GLU A 154 10.98 -8.10 -22.10
C GLU A 154 9.67 -7.44 -22.57
N GLN A 155 9.77 -6.33 -23.32
CA GLN A 155 8.62 -5.60 -23.84
C GLN A 155 7.69 -6.50 -24.66
N ALA A 156 8.23 -7.26 -25.61
CA ALA A 156 7.45 -8.18 -26.44
C ALA A 156 6.75 -9.27 -25.59
N ASN A 157 7.47 -9.84 -24.62
CA ASN A 157 6.89 -10.84 -23.71
C ASN A 157 5.75 -10.27 -22.86
N LEU A 158 5.91 -9.05 -22.32
CA LEU A 158 4.89 -8.40 -21.51
C LEU A 158 3.66 -8.02 -22.34
N LEU A 159 3.85 -7.52 -23.56
CA LEU A 159 2.74 -7.20 -24.47
C LEU A 159 1.95 -8.44 -24.90
N ASP A 160 2.62 -9.58 -25.12
CA ASP A 160 1.96 -10.86 -25.40
C ASP A 160 1.08 -11.33 -24.24
N ILE A 161 1.52 -11.15 -22.98
CA ILE A 161 0.70 -11.43 -21.78
C ILE A 161 -0.60 -10.61 -21.82
N VAL A 162 -0.49 -9.30 -22.08
CA VAL A 162 -1.67 -8.41 -22.15
C VAL A 162 -2.60 -8.83 -23.29
N GLN A 163 -2.06 -9.10 -24.48
CA GLN A 163 -2.86 -9.48 -25.64
C GLN A 163 -3.63 -10.78 -25.40
N ARG A 164 -3.00 -11.79 -24.80
CA ARG A 164 -3.67 -13.06 -24.46
C ARG A 164 -4.79 -12.85 -23.45
N ALA A 165 -4.57 -11.99 -22.45
CA ALA A 165 -5.58 -11.69 -21.45
C ALA A 165 -6.80 -10.94 -22.02
N VAL A 166 -6.57 -9.98 -22.93
CA VAL A 166 -7.65 -9.28 -23.65
C VAL A 166 -8.50 -10.28 -24.44
N VAL A 167 -7.85 -11.18 -25.19
CA VAL A 167 -8.56 -12.21 -25.97
C VAL A 167 -9.35 -13.14 -25.04
N ALA A 168 -8.76 -13.60 -23.94
CA ALA A 168 -9.44 -14.45 -22.97
C ALA A 168 -10.67 -13.76 -22.36
N SER A 169 -10.56 -12.48 -21.99
CA SER A 169 -11.66 -11.69 -21.45
C SER A 169 -12.79 -11.49 -22.47
N THR A 170 -12.48 -11.35 -23.77
CA THR A 170 -13.52 -11.26 -24.82
C THR A 170 -14.20 -12.60 -25.14
N LEU A 171 -13.57 -13.73 -24.81
CA LEU A 171 -14.10 -15.09 -25.05
C LEU A 171 -14.90 -15.65 -23.87
N GLN A 172 -14.85 -15.00 -22.70
CA GLN A 172 -15.73 -15.26 -21.57
C GLN A 172 -16.79 -14.16 -21.49
N PRO A 173 -17.87 -14.20 -22.30
CA PRO A 173 -19.03 -13.36 -22.01
C PRO A 173 -19.63 -13.83 -20.68
N ASP A 174 -20.01 -12.87 -19.85
CA ASP A 174 -20.58 -13.04 -18.51
C ASP A 174 -21.51 -14.26 -18.43
N MET A 175 -21.09 -15.31 -17.73
CA MET A 175 -22.04 -16.26 -17.15
C MET A 175 -22.58 -15.62 -15.89
N GLU A 176 -23.69 -14.89 -16.02
CA GLU A 176 -24.61 -14.60 -14.92
C GLU A 176 -25.16 -15.90 -14.29
#